data_AF-A0A7T3BKW9-F1
#
_entry.id   AF-A0A7T3BKW9-F1
#
_cell.length_a   1.000
_cell.length_b   1.000
_cell.length_c   1.000
_cell.angle_alpha   90.00
_cell.angle_beta   90.00
_cell.angle_gamma   90.00
#
_symmetry.space_group_name_H-M   'P 1'
#
loop_
_entity.id
_entity.type
_entity.pdbx_description
1 polymer ?
#
loop_
_entity_poly.entity_id
_entity_poly.type
_entity_poly.pdbx_seq_one_letter_code
_entity_poly.pdbx_strand_id
1 'polypeptide(L)' 'MNLRDYCAIRGNQSDLARKTGISPSFIYQIAKGLKPVPIQSAALIEKSTNGRVTRKEMFPDTWHLIWPELAGDQTK' A
#
# COMPACT_ATOMS: atom_id res chain seq x y z
N MET A 1 7.98 -0.75 -6.10
CA MET A 1 8.37 -1.52 -4.90
C MET A 1 7.08 -1.99 -4.27
N ASN A 2 6.96 -3.29 -4.01
CA ASN A 2 5.73 -3.84 -3.45
C ASN A 2 5.73 -3.71 -1.91
N LEU A 3 4.55 -3.96 -1.31
CA LEU A 3 4.37 -3.85 0.14
C LEU A 3 5.23 -4.85 0.93
N ARG A 4 5.52 -6.02 0.35
CA ARG A 4 6.34 -7.07 0.96
C ARG A 4 7.78 -6.60 1.15
N ASP A 5 8.39 -6.08 0.09
CA ASP A 5 9.76 -5.59 0.09
C ASP A 5 9.89 -4.35 0.97
N TYR A 6 8.87 -3.48 0.96
CA TYR A 6 8.81 -2.33 1.86
C TYR A 6 8.82 -2.76 3.34
N CYS A 7 8.03 -3.78 3.71
CA CYS A 7 7.96 -4.28 5.08
C CYS A 7 9.16 -5.15 5.48
N ALA A 8 9.93 -5.66 4.52
CA ALA A 8 11.16 -6.41 4.79
C ALA A 8 12.28 -5.51 5.35
N ILE A 9 12.23 -4.21 5.09
CA ILE A 9 13.16 -3.24 5.67
C ILE A 9 12.85 -3.09 7.16
N ARG A 10 13.88 -3.27 7.99
CA ARG A 10 13.76 -3.18 9.46
C ARG A 10 13.17 -1.83 9.87
N GLY A 11 12.09 -1.87 10.65
CA GLY A 11 11.41 -0.68 11.18
C GLY A 11 10.27 -0.15 10.31
N ASN A 12 10.23 -0.47 9.01
CA ASN A 12 9.18 0.03 8.12
C ASN A 12 7.78 -0.49 8.47
N GLN A 13 7.67 -1.74 8.90
CA GLN A 13 6.37 -2.28 9.32
C GLN A 13 5.80 -1.54 10.53
N SER A 14 6.64 -1.29 11.55
CA SER A 14 6.24 -0.58 12.77
C SER A 14 5.95 0.90 12.48
N ASP A 15 6.75 1.53 11.61
CA ASP A 15 6.52 2.90 11.16
C ASP A 15 5.21 3.02 10.37
N LEU A 16 4.93 2.06 9.48
CA LEU A 16 3.70 2.02 8.71
C LEU A 16 2.49 1.81 9.63
N ALA A 17 2.59 0.93 10.63
CA ALA A 17 1.53 0.73 11.63
C ALA A 17 1.20 2.03 12.38
N ARG A 18 2.25 2.73 12.85
CA ARG A 18 2.10 4.00 13.56
C ARG A 18 1.48 5.10 12.69
N LYS A 19 1.91 5.22 11.43
CA LYS A 19 1.43 6.26 10.51
C LYS A 19 0.01 6.01 10.00
N THR A 20 -0.34 4.75 9.77
CA THR A 20 -1.64 4.36 9.20
C THR A 20 -2.70 4.05 10.25
N GLY A 21 -2.30 3.84 11.51
CA GLY A 21 -3.17 3.33 12.57
C GLY A 21 -3.57 1.87 12.41
N ILE A 22 -3.05 1.18 11.39
CA ILE A 22 -3.33 -0.23 11.12
C ILE A 22 -2.49 -1.09 12.06
N SER A 23 -3.08 -2.16 12.61
CA SER A 23 -2.36 -3.05 13.51
C SER A 23 -1.14 -3.68 12.81
N PRO A 24 0.01 -3.83 13.51
CA PRO A 24 1.21 -4.44 12.94
C PRO A 24 0.95 -5.84 12.39
N SER A 25 0.08 -6.61 13.06
CA SER A 25 -0.33 -7.96 12.64
C SER A 25 -1.10 -7.94 11.33
N PHE A 26 -1.98 -6.97 11.12
CA PHE A 26 -2.71 -6.84 9.86
C PHE A 26 -1.78 -6.39 8.72
N ILE A 27 -0.86 -5.44 8.99
CA ILE A 27 0.18 -5.06 8.02
C ILE A 27 1.02 -6.27 7.60
N TYR A 28 1.40 -7.13 8.55
CA TYR A 28 2.09 -8.38 8.23
C TYR A 28 1.26 -9.26 7.29
N GLN A 29 -0.02 -9.46 7.61
CA GLN A 29 -0.91 -10.29 6.79
C GLN A 29 -1.02 -9.78 5.35
N ILE A 30 -1.22 -8.47 5.16
CA ILE A 30 -1.30 -7.90 3.81
C ILE A 30 0.05 -7.88 3.08
N ALA A 31 1.16 -7.64 3.78
CA ALA A 31 2.50 -7.68 3.20
C ALA A 31 2.91 -9.10 2.76
N LYS A 32 2.42 -10.14 3.45
CA LYS A 32 2.63 -11.54 3.09
C LYS A 32 1.63 -12.07 2.05
N GLY A 33 0.65 -11.26 1.64
CA GLY A 33 -0.43 -11.69 0.74
C GLY A 33 -1.44 -12.64 1.39
N LEU A 34 -1.44 -12.77 2.71
CA LEU A 34 -2.42 -13.59 3.45
C LEU A 34 -3.81 -12.93 3.48
N LYS A 35 -3.84 -11.61 3.33
CA LYS A 35 -5.06 -10.80 3.21
C LYS A 35 -4.85 -9.77 2.09
N PRO A 36 -5.91 -9.40 1.35
CA PRO A 36 -5.83 -8.28 0.43
C PRO A 36 -5.71 -6.96 1.21
N VAL A 37 -5.07 -5.96 0.61
CA VAL A 37 -5.10 -4.59 1.13
C VAL A 37 -6.54 -4.07 1.04
N PRO A 38 -7.11 -3.49 2.10
CA PRO A 38 -8.41 -2.84 2.01
C PRO A 38 -8.32 -1.61 1.10
N ILE A 39 -9.27 -1.47 0.16
CA ILE A 39 -9.34 -0.32 -0.77
C ILE A 39 -9.30 1.02 -0.01
N GLN A 40 -10.03 1.10 1.11
CA GLN A 40 -10.11 2.29 1.98
C GLN A 40 -8.75 2.67 2.60
N SER A 41 -7.85 1.70 2.81
CA SER A 41 -6.53 1.92 3.39
C SER A 41 -5.44 2.15 2.35
N ALA A 42 -5.70 1.87 1.07
CA ALA A 42 -4.70 1.88 0.01
C ALA A 42 -4.05 3.26 -0.17
N ALA A 43 -4.87 4.33 -0.25
CA ALA A 43 -4.36 5.69 -0.37
C ALA A 43 -3.54 6.12 0.87
N LEU A 44 -3.97 5.68 2.06
CA LEU A 44 -3.28 5.98 3.32
C LEU A 44 -1.91 5.29 3.41
N ILE A 45 -1.82 4.02 2.97
CA ILE A 45 -0.55 3.28 2.87
C ILE A 45 0.37 3.97 1.87
N GLU A 46 -0.11 4.31 0.68
CA GLU A 46 0.69 5.00 -0.34
C GLU A 46 1.27 6.31 0.19
N LYS A 47 0.43 7.14 0.83
CA LYS A 47 0.88 8.39 1.47
C LYS A 47 1.89 8.14 2.58
N SER A 48 1.67 7.14 3.44
CA SER A 48 2.55 6.84 4.59
C SER A 48 3.92 6.31 4.17
N THR A 49 3.99 5.65 3.01
CA THR A 49 5.23 5.17 2.40
C THR A 49 5.92 6.22 1.51
N ASN A 50 5.37 7.43 1.41
CA ASN A 50 5.81 8.49 0.49
C ASN A 50 5.87 8.00 -0.96
N GLY A 51 4.86 7.25 -1.40
CA GLY A 51 4.77 6.75 -2.77
C GLY A 51 5.73 5.59 -3.10
N ARG A 52 6.49 5.06 -2.13
CA ARG A 52 7.33 3.87 -2.35
C ARG A 52 6.49 2.64 -2.68
N VAL A 53 5.33 2.51 -2.04
CA VAL A 53 4.32 1.51 -2.35
C VAL A 53 3.10 2.24 -2.91
N THR A 54 2.73 1.95 -4.16
CA THR A 54 1.61 2.63 -4.82
C THR A 54 0.35 1.77 -4.82
N ARG A 55 -0.80 2.40 -5.01
CA ARG A 55 -2.10 1.75 -5.23
C ARG A 55 -2.05 0.79 -6.42
N LYS A 56 -1.30 1.14 -7.49
CA LYS A 56 -1.08 0.27 -8.65
C LYS A 56 -0.35 -1.02 -8.26
N GLU A 57 0.69 -0.93 -7.43
CA GLU A 57 1.44 -2.10 -6.95
C GLU A 57 0.62 -2.96 -5.96
N MET A 58 -0.27 -2.34 -5.18
CA MET A 58 -1.14 -3.05 -4.24
C MET A 58 -2.34 -3.73 -4.91
N PHE A 59 -2.78 -3.22 -6.07
CA PHE A 59 -3.96 -3.68 -6.81
C PHE A 59 -3.64 -3.84 -8.31
N PRO A 60 -2.67 -4.69 -8.69
CA PRO A 60 -2.15 -4.75 -10.07
C PRO A 60 -3.22 -5.01 -11.12
N ASP A 61 -4.25 -5.81 -10.80
CA ASP A 61 -5.30 -6.20 -11.74
C ASP A 61 -6.54 -5.31 -11.67
N THR A 62 -6.76 -4.57 -10.57
CA THR A 62 -8.02 -3.86 -10.31
C THR A 62 -7.86 -2.37 -10.09
N TRP A 63 -6.63 -1.84 -10.03
CA TRP A 63 -6.38 -0.42 -9.76
C TRP A 63 -7.11 0.51 -10.75
N HIS A 64 -7.21 0.12 -12.03
CA HIS A 64 -7.84 0.91 -13.08
C HIS A 64 -9.37 0.94 -12.99
N LEU A 65 -9.96 -0.05 -12.32
CA LEU A 65 -11.40 -0.11 -12.02
C LEU A 65 -11.73 0.72 -10.78
N ILE A 66 -10.85 0.71 -9.79
CA ILE A 66 -11.06 1.38 -8.50
C ILE A 66 -10.68 2.87 -8.57
N TRP A 67 -9.57 3.17 -9.25
CA TRP A 67 -9.02 4.52 -9.42
C TRP A 67 -8.69 4.79 -10.90
N PRO A 68 -9.71 4.91 -11.77
CA PRO A 68 -9.51 5.20 -13.18
C PRO A 68 -8.76 6.53 -13.42
N GLU A 69 -8.84 7.48 -12.49
CA GLU A 69 -8.11 8.75 -12.55
C GLU A 69 -6.59 8.57 -12.57
N LEU A 70 -6.05 7.48 -11.99
CA LEU A 70 -4.60 7.20 -12.01
C LEU A 70 -4.10 6.72 -13.38
N ALA A 71 -5.00 6.40 -14.32
CA ALA A 71 -4.64 6.06 -15.69
C ALA A 71 -4.36 7.32 -16.54
N GLY A 72 -5.00 8.44 -16.21
CA GLY A 72 -4.83 9.73 -16.89
C GLY A 72 -3.79 10.66 -16.27
N ASP A 73 -3.26 10.34 -15.09
CA ASP A 73 -2.34 11.19 -14.34
C ASP A 73 -0.87 11.06 -14.82
N GLN A 74 -0.65 11.28 -16.12
CA GLN A 74 0.67 11.53 -16.72
C GLN A 74 0.95 13.05 -16.88
N THR A 75 0.48 13.85 -15.94
CA THR A 75 0.60 15.32 -15.98
C THR A 75 1.03 15.77 -14.59
N LYS A 76 2.18 16.40 -14.38
CA LYS A 76 2.93 17.36 -15.20
C LYS A 76 4.34 17.51 -14.62
#